data_AF-A0A9D6M4K5-F1
#
_entry.id   AF-A0A9D6M4K5-F1
#
_cell.length_a   1.000
_cell.length_b   1.000
_cell.length_c   1.000
_cell.angle_alpha   90.00
_cell.angle_beta   90.00
_cell.angle_gamma   90.00
#
_symmetry.space_group_name_H-M   'P 1'
#
loop_
_entity.id
_entity.type
_entity.pdbx_description
1 polymer ?
#
loop_
_entity_poly.entity_id
_entity_poly.type
_entity_poly.pdbx_seq_one_letter_code
_entity_poly.pdbx_strand_id
1 'polypeptide(L)'
;MINGNNSSPQSGIGIDWQVTNQPTGAGASVTPTSSATDSAGLASSTMKLGSLPGDYIVNATCSQCTSGSPQTFTATAKCQDVPQYHQDDYSDPYDSICKDYTNLTSSGAPGVKACGPSDETWKIKAKGCMLTNMAMILARYGTSFDPGTLNNAMTSDIDGYTEDGDVKLQLPDVVTGTQIKYIEDSAYEGDFNRKITVPKSLMDDYFKKCMPVIVQVYNSLTKSMHWVVVTGKNGDDYTINDPGYRANTRLSQYGDIYKIRPYENQTGGCQ
;
A
#
# COMPACT_ATOMS: atom_id res chain seq x y z
N MET A 1 -31.68 -2.78 26.47
CA MET A 1 -31.19 -3.31 27.77
C MET A 1 -32.36 -3.36 28.75
N ILE A 2 -32.43 -4.37 29.63
CA ILE A 2 -33.54 -4.59 30.57
C ILE A 2 -33.05 -4.21 31.98
N ASN A 3 -33.74 -3.27 32.63
CA ASN A 3 -33.50 -2.98 34.04
C ASN A 3 -34.66 -3.55 34.85
N GLY A 4 -34.34 -4.31 35.92
CA GLY A 4 -35.23 -4.88 36.94
C GLY A 4 -36.75 -4.86 36.67
N ASN A 5 -37.32 -6.05 36.46
CA ASN A 5 -38.75 -6.40 36.56
C ASN A 5 -39.76 -5.80 35.57
N ASN A 6 -39.35 -5.08 34.52
CA ASN A 6 -40.24 -4.78 33.39
C ASN A 6 -39.53 -5.03 32.06
N SER A 7 -40.11 -5.88 31.22
CA SER A 7 -39.69 -6.18 29.85
C SER A 7 -39.82 -4.99 28.87
N SER A 8 -39.91 -3.77 29.38
CA SER A 8 -40.19 -2.56 28.61
C SER A 8 -38.92 -1.70 28.47
N PRO A 9 -38.57 -1.25 27.26
CA PRO A 9 -37.42 -0.38 27.04
C PRO A 9 -37.45 0.87 27.92
N GLN A 10 -36.30 1.26 28.46
CA GLN A 10 -36.16 2.44 29.34
C GLN A 10 -35.49 3.58 28.58
N SER A 11 -36.12 4.76 28.57
CA SER A 11 -35.59 5.99 27.97
C SER A 11 -34.78 6.81 28.97
N GLY A 12 -33.79 7.57 28.49
CA GLY A 12 -33.01 8.50 29.29
C GLY A 12 -31.89 7.86 30.12
N ILE A 13 -31.62 6.57 29.94
CA ILE A 13 -30.54 5.86 30.65
C ILE A 13 -29.20 6.19 29.98
N GLY A 14 -28.25 6.72 30.75
CA GLY A 14 -26.92 7.08 30.27
C GLY A 14 -26.05 5.84 30.00
N ILE A 15 -25.49 5.77 28.79
CA ILE A 15 -24.57 4.73 28.32
C ILE A 15 -23.21 5.36 28.02
N ASP A 16 -22.17 4.89 28.68
CA ASP A 16 -20.80 5.32 28.44
C ASP A 16 -20.10 4.38 27.47
N TRP A 17 -19.43 4.97 26.47
CA TRP A 17 -18.76 4.28 25.38
C TRP A 17 -17.24 4.44 25.53
N GLN A 18 -16.51 3.34 25.54
CA GLN A 18 -15.06 3.34 25.68
C GLN A 18 -14.41 2.34 24.74
N VAL A 19 -13.38 2.78 24.00
CA VAL A 19 -12.46 1.86 23.32
C VAL A 19 -11.60 1.17 24.38
N THR A 20 -11.78 -0.13 24.55
CA THR A 20 -11.09 -0.94 25.57
C THR A 20 -9.94 -1.76 25.02
N ASN A 21 -9.95 -2.04 23.72
CA ASN A 21 -8.84 -2.67 23.02
C ASN A 21 -8.67 -2.10 21.62
N GLN A 22 -7.41 -1.95 21.20
CA GLN A 22 -7.02 -1.56 19.85
C GLN A 22 -5.53 -1.90 19.66
N PRO A 23 -5.04 -1.99 18.41
CA PRO A 23 -3.60 -2.05 18.18
C PRO A 23 -2.89 -0.84 18.80
N THR A 24 -1.72 -1.08 19.40
CA THR A 24 -0.95 -0.03 20.09
C THR A 24 -0.61 1.11 19.14
N GLY A 25 -1.01 2.33 19.49
CA GLY A 25 -0.77 3.53 18.68
C GLY A 25 -1.76 3.75 17.53
N ALA A 26 -2.82 2.94 17.41
CA ALA A 26 -3.79 3.07 16.32
C ALA A 26 -4.65 4.34 16.40
N GLY A 27 -4.96 4.83 17.60
CA GLY A 27 -5.66 6.11 17.80
C GLY A 27 -7.16 6.09 17.47
N ALA A 28 -7.83 4.95 17.63
CA ALA A 28 -9.28 4.86 17.48
C ALA A 28 -10.03 5.70 18.53
N SER A 29 -11.26 6.10 18.17
CA SER A 29 -12.13 6.88 19.04
C SER A 29 -13.60 6.48 18.88
N VAL A 30 -14.42 6.88 19.85
CA VAL A 30 -15.88 6.78 19.80
C VAL A 30 -16.48 8.15 20.03
N THR A 31 -17.57 8.47 19.32
CA THR A 31 -18.26 9.75 19.46
C THR A 31 -19.77 9.60 19.25
N PRO A 32 -20.61 10.04 20.21
CA PRO A 32 -20.23 10.58 21.52
C PRO A 32 -19.66 9.51 22.46
N THR A 33 -18.86 9.90 23.45
CA THR A 33 -18.36 8.99 24.50
C THR A 33 -19.41 8.66 25.57
N SER A 34 -20.56 9.36 25.56
CA SER A 34 -21.73 9.04 26.37
C SER A 34 -23.00 9.40 25.59
N SER A 35 -24.03 8.58 25.66
CA SER A 35 -25.35 8.88 25.07
C SER A 35 -26.48 8.31 25.92
N ALA A 36 -27.63 8.97 25.89
CA ALA A 36 -28.83 8.51 26.58
C ALA A 36 -29.66 7.60 25.67
N THR A 37 -30.34 6.61 26.26
CA THR A 37 -31.31 5.80 25.53
C THR A 37 -32.52 6.62 25.07
N ASP A 38 -33.04 6.33 23.88
CA ASP A 38 -34.26 6.93 23.34
C ASP A 38 -35.55 6.26 23.87
N SER A 39 -36.71 6.64 23.32
CA SER A 39 -38.01 6.06 23.69
C SER A 39 -38.14 4.56 23.36
N ALA A 40 -37.30 4.03 22.48
CA ALA A 40 -37.19 2.60 22.17
C ALA A 40 -36.10 1.89 23.02
N GLY A 41 -35.45 2.61 23.95
CA GLY A 41 -34.39 2.09 24.81
C GLY A 41 -33.06 1.87 24.10
N LEU A 42 -32.83 2.55 22.97
CA LEU A 42 -31.61 2.46 22.17
C LEU A 42 -30.70 3.66 22.44
N ALA A 43 -29.41 3.40 22.62
CA ALA A 43 -28.36 4.41 22.64
C ALA A 43 -27.35 4.07 21.55
N SER A 44 -26.74 5.09 20.95
CA SER A 44 -25.78 4.91 19.86
C SER A 44 -24.51 5.72 20.10
N SER A 45 -23.41 5.21 19.56
CA SER A 45 -22.16 5.92 19.36
C SER A 45 -21.53 5.47 18.05
N THR A 46 -20.73 6.33 17.43
CA THR A 46 -19.99 6.02 16.21
C THR A 46 -18.54 5.76 16.57
N MET A 47 -18.01 4.63 16.13
CA MET A 47 -16.59 4.32 16.23
C MET A 47 -15.84 4.80 14.98
N LYS A 48 -14.75 5.53 15.17
CA LYS A 48 -13.73 5.75 14.15
C LYS A 48 -12.57 4.78 14.40
N LEU A 49 -12.30 3.91 13.42
CA LEU A 49 -11.15 3.01 13.47
C LEU A 49 -9.83 3.80 13.43
N GLY A 50 -8.78 3.19 13.98
CA GLY A 50 -7.44 3.74 13.96
C GLY A 50 -6.68 3.45 12.66
N SER A 51 -5.41 3.86 12.62
CA SER A 51 -4.54 3.77 11.45
C SER A 51 -3.91 2.39 11.20
N LEU A 52 -4.18 1.41 12.06
CA LEU A 52 -3.55 0.08 12.05
C LEU A 52 -4.56 -1.06 11.87
N PRO A 53 -4.17 -2.18 11.24
CA PRO A 53 -5.04 -3.34 11.10
C PRO A 53 -5.19 -4.07 12.43
N GLY A 54 -6.28 -4.80 12.59
CA GLY A 54 -6.55 -5.63 13.76
C GLY A 54 -7.89 -5.33 14.42
N ASP A 55 -8.10 -5.95 15.57
CA ASP A 55 -9.36 -5.86 16.30
C ASP A 55 -9.40 -4.63 17.19
N TYR A 56 -10.55 -3.98 17.15
CA TYR A 56 -10.91 -2.88 18.01
C TYR A 56 -12.15 -3.25 18.80
N ILE A 57 -12.11 -3.00 20.10
CA ILE A 57 -13.18 -3.37 21.03
C ILE A 57 -13.71 -2.13 21.70
N VAL A 58 -15.03 -1.95 21.67
CA VAL A 58 -15.76 -0.89 22.37
C VAL A 58 -16.69 -1.52 23.39
N ASN A 59 -16.62 -1.05 24.63
CA ASN A 59 -17.59 -1.39 25.67
C ASN A 59 -18.62 -0.27 25.81
N ALA A 60 -19.89 -0.65 25.84
CA ALA A 60 -21.02 0.19 26.21
C ALA A 60 -21.46 -0.16 27.64
N THR A 61 -21.27 0.78 28.56
CA THR A 61 -21.47 0.58 29.99
C THR A 61 -22.68 1.36 30.48
N CYS A 62 -23.58 0.66 31.17
CA CYS A 62 -24.75 1.23 31.82
C CYS A 62 -24.59 1.05 33.32
N SER A 63 -24.17 2.09 34.02
CA SER A 63 -23.94 2.05 35.48
C SER A 63 -25.21 1.76 36.29
N GLN A 64 -26.38 2.06 35.71
CA GLN A 64 -27.69 1.87 36.34
C GLN A 64 -28.33 0.51 36.00
N CYS A 65 -27.74 -0.28 35.10
CA CYS A 65 -28.29 -1.54 34.65
C CYS A 65 -27.87 -2.69 35.56
N THR A 66 -28.83 -3.53 35.93
CA THR A 66 -28.62 -4.69 36.82
C THR A 66 -28.17 -5.96 36.10
N SER A 67 -28.29 -6.01 34.77
CA SER A 67 -27.83 -7.14 33.95
C SER A 67 -27.51 -6.69 32.52
N GLY A 68 -26.72 -7.49 31.80
CA GLY A 68 -26.40 -7.22 30.40
C GLY A 68 -25.54 -5.97 30.18
N SER A 69 -24.72 -5.58 31.14
CA SER A 69 -23.72 -4.53 30.98
C SER A 69 -22.37 -4.99 31.57
N PRO A 70 -21.22 -4.69 30.93
CA PRO A 70 -21.09 -3.99 29.65
C PRO A 70 -21.55 -4.83 28.46
N GLN A 71 -21.97 -4.16 27.39
CA GLN A 71 -22.09 -4.76 26.06
C GLN A 71 -20.81 -4.50 25.29
N THR A 72 -20.27 -5.52 24.64
CA THR A 72 -19.00 -5.44 23.92
C THR A 72 -19.24 -5.53 22.41
N PHE A 73 -18.69 -4.59 21.68
CA PHE A 73 -18.70 -4.55 20.23
C PHE A 73 -17.28 -4.72 19.70
N THR A 74 -17.12 -5.50 18.64
CA THR A 74 -15.83 -5.70 17.97
C THR A 74 -15.93 -5.27 16.53
N ALA A 75 -14.93 -4.50 16.08
CA ALA A 75 -14.72 -4.15 14.68
C ALA A 75 -13.27 -4.50 14.30
N THR A 76 -13.07 -5.08 13.12
CA THR A 76 -11.74 -5.46 12.63
C THR A 76 -11.35 -4.58 11.47
N ALA A 77 -10.29 -3.78 11.63
CA ALA A 77 -9.68 -3.04 10.53
C ALA A 77 -8.80 -3.99 9.70
N LYS A 78 -8.88 -3.89 8.38
CA LYS A 78 -8.05 -4.66 7.45
C LYS A 78 -7.21 -3.71 6.60
N CYS A 79 -6.11 -4.23 6.06
CA CYS A 79 -5.42 -3.52 5.00
C CYS A 79 -6.30 -3.53 3.75
N GLN A 80 -6.45 -2.39 3.09
CA GLN A 80 -7.02 -2.36 1.75
C GLN A 80 -6.07 -3.10 0.79
N ASP A 81 -6.64 -3.74 -0.22
CA ASP A 81 -5.87 -4.46 -1.23
C ASP A 81 -5.08 -3.49 -2.10
N VAL A 82 -3.90 -3.92 -2.53
CA VAL A 82 -3.16 -3.22 -3.58
C VAL A 82 -3.77 -3.65 -4.91
N PRO A 83 -4.23 -2.72 -5.76
CA PRO A 83 -4.73 -3.08 -7.08
C PRO A 83 -3.60 -3.74 -7.89
N GLN A 84 -3.96 -4.74 -8.69
CA GLN A 84 -3.02 -5.40 -9.59
C GLN A 84 -3.11 -4.75 -10.97
N TYR A 85 -2.00 -4.16 -11.41
CA TYR A 85 -1.82 -3.74 -12.79
C TYR A 85 -0.74 -4.58 -13.45
N HIS A 86 -0.88 -4.84 -14.74
CA HIS A 86 0.13 -5.55 -15.51
C HIS A 86 0.64 -4.65 -16.64
N GLN A 87 1.96 -4.53 -16.76
CA GLN A 87 2.57 -3.62 -17.71
C GLN A 87 2.28 -4.01 -19.16
N ASP A 88 2.01 -5.29 -19.43
CA ASP A 88 1.72 -5.83 -20.76
C ASP A 88 0.33 -5.42 -21.29
N ASP A 89 -0.56 -4.94 -20.42
CA ASP A 89 -1.84 -4.33 -20.80
C ASP A 89 -1.65 -2.95 -21.48
N TYR A 90 -0.46 -2.35 -21.38
CA TYR A 90 -0.17 -0.99 -21.84
C TYR A 90 0.81 -0.99 -23.01
N SER A 91 0.30 -0.58 -24.18
CA SER A 91 1.08 -0.53 -25.43
C SER A 91 1.67 0.84 -25.74
N ASP A 92 1.38 1.80 -24.86
CA ASP A 92 1.80 3.20 -24.93
C ASP A 92 3.32 3.35 -24.87
N PRO A 93 3.87 4.44 -25.44
CA PRO A 93 5.24 4.85 -25.19
C PRO A 93 5.50 4.94 -23.69
N TYR A 94 6.69 4.53 -23.26
CA TYR A 94 7.08 4.55 -21.86
C TYR A 94 7.47 5.95 -21.39
N ASP A 95 8.38 6.64 -22.06
CA ASP A 95 8.82 7.98 -21.67
C ASP A 95 9.47 8.69 -22.88
N SER A 96 10.36 9.64 -22.61
CA SER A 96 11.14 10.37 -23.62
C SER A 96 12.46 9.68 -24.01
N ILE A 97 12.68 8.42 -23.60
CA ILE A 97 13.85 7.64 -23.98
C ILE A 97 13.55 6.67 -25.14
N CYS A 98 14.59 6.42 -25.92
CA CYS A 98 14.52 5.58 -27.10
C CYS A 98 15.48 4.40 -26.99
N LYS A 99 15.22 3.40 -27.83
CA LYS A 99 16.06 2.20 -27.96
C LYS A 99 17.43 2.57 -28.50
N ASP A 100 18.47 2.18 -27.78
CA ASP A 100 19.84 2.26 -28.27
C ASP A 100 20.28 0.89 -28.83
N TYR A 101 20.22 0.75 -30.15
CA TYR A 101 20.67 -0.47 -30.83
C TYR A 101 22.19 -0.57 -30.95
N THR A 102 22.94 0.48 -30.59
CA THR A 102 24.41 0.47 -30.61
C THR A 102 24.99 0.01 -29.27
N ASN A 103 24.27 0.22 -28.17
CA ASN A 103 24.66 -0.20 -26.82
C ASN A 103 23.69 -1.26 -26.28
N LEU A 104 23.89 -2.52 -26.65
CA LEU A 104 23.04 -3.62 -26.20
C LEU A 104 23.27 -3.95 -24.72
N THR A 105 22.20 -4.35 -24.03
CA THR A 105 22.28 -4.91 -22.67
C THR A 105 22.97 -6.27 -22.69
N SER A 106 23.33 -6.79 -21.51
CA SER A 106 23.89 -8.15 -21.39
C SER A 106 22.95 -9.28 -21.86
N SER A 107 21.66 -9.01 -22.00
CA SER A 107 20.67 -9.94 -22.57
C SER A 107 20.50 -9.80 -24.09
N GLY A 108 21.24 -8.88 -24.73
CA GLY A 108 21.15 -8.60 -26.16
C GLY A 108 19.97 -7.70 -26.56
N ALA A 109 19.21 -7.18 -25.59
CA ALA A 109 18.17 -6.18 -25.85
C ALA A 109 18.81 -4.82 -26.13
N PRO A 110 18.13 -3.91 -26.85
CA PRO A 110 18.61 -2.53 -27.00
C PRO A 110 18.82 -1.86 -25.64
N GLY A 111 19.78 -0.95 -25.58
CA GLY A 111 19.99 -0.07 -24.44
C GLY A 111 19.01 1.10 -24.44
N VAL A 112 19.43 2.18 -23.81
CA VAL A 112 18.63 3.38 -23.56
C VAL A 112 19.42 4.60 -24.03
N LYS A 113 18.77 5.52 -24.73
CA LYS A 113 19.35 6.81 -25.13
C LYS A 113 18.27 7.90 -25.20
N ALA A 114 18.68 9.16 -25.23
CA ALA A 114 17.79 10.26 -25.59
C ALA A 114 17.22 10.07 -27.01
N CYS A 115 15.94 10.41 -27.20
CA CYS A 115 15.28 10.25 -28.48
C CYS A 115 15.71 11.30 -29.52
N GLY A 116 16.10 10.83 -30.69
CA GLY A 116 16.12 11.61 -31.93
C GLY A 116 14.82 11.49 -32.73
N PRO A 117 14.66 12.26 -33.82
CA PRO A 117 13.38 12.37 -34.57
C PRO A 117 12.85 11.07 -35.18
N SER A 118 13.73 10.08 -35.44
CA SER A 118 13.40 8.80 -36.07
C SER A 118 13.63 7.61 -35.16
N ASP A 119 13.94 7.85 -33.88
CA ASP A 119 14.25 6.78 -32.95
C ASP A 119 12.97 6.09 -32.45
N GLU A 120 13.08 4.79 -32.20
CA GLU A 120 11.98 4.00 -31.65
C GLU A 120 11.96 4.13 -30.12
N THR A 121 10.83 4.56 -29.56
CA THR A 121 10.64 4.66 -28.11
C THR A 121 10.50 3.29 -27.45
N TRP A 122 10.85 3.21 -26.18
CA TRP A 122 10.43 2.08 -25.35
C TRP A 122 8.92 2.15 -25.08
N LYS A 123 8.32 0.99 -24.84
CA LYS A 123 6.90 0.86 -24.47
C LYS A 123 6.77 0.47 -23.00
N ILE A 124 5.65 0.86 -22.37
CA ILE A 124 5.36 0.49 -20.97
C ILE A 124 5.48 -1.03 -20.78
N LYS A 125 4.90 -1.83 -21.68
CA LYS A 125 5.04 -3.30 -21.62
C LYS A 125 6.47 -3.84 -21.58
N ALA A 126 7.46 -3.08 -22.04
CA ALA A 126 8.85 -3.54 -22.15
C ALA A 126 9.78 -2.96 -21.06
N LYS A 127 9.50 -1.77 -20.53
CA LYS A 127 10.35 -1.09 -19.53
C LYS A 127 9.61 -0.62 -18.27
N GLY A 128 8.28 -0.66 -18.27
CA GLY A 128 7.42 -0.01 -17.29
C GLY A 128 7.17 -0.77 -16.00
N CYS A 129 8.04 -1.70 -15.58
CA CYS A 129 7.85 -2.42 -14.32
C CYS A 129 7.78 -1.45 -13.13
N MET A 130 8.75 -0.54 -12.99
CA MET A 130 8.75 0.45 -11.90
C MET A 130 7.54 1.41 -11.99
N LEU A 131 7.25 1.96 -13.16
CA LEU A 131 6.06 2.79 -13.41
C LEU A 131 4.77 2.08 -12.97
N THR A 132 4.62 0.81 -13.35
CA THR A 132 3.42 0.03 -13.03
C THR A 132 3.32 -0.21 -11.53
N ASN A 133 4.45 -0.50 -10.86
CA ASN A 133 4.50 -0.62 -9.40
C ASN A 133 4.14 0.71 -8.71
N MET A 134 4.61 1.85 -9.21
CA MET A 134 4.24 3.17 -8.68
C MET A 134 2.75 3.47 -8.82
N ALA A 135 2.16 3.12 -9.97
CA ALA A 135 0.71 3.24 -10.16
C ALA A 135 -0.06 2.39 -9.14
N MET A 136 0.39 1.15 -8.87
CA MET A 136 -0.22 0.30 -7.84
C MET A 136 -0.12 0.91 -6.43
N ILE A 137 1.03 1.50 -6.07
CA ILE A 137 1.22 2.20 -4.80
C ILE A 137 0.29 3.42 -4.69
N LEU A 138 0.26 4.27 -5.72
CA LEU A 138 -0.56 5.48 -5.73
C LEU A 138 -2.06 5.14 -5.69
N ALA A 139 -2.50 4.13 -6.45
CA ALA A 139 -3.89 3.72 -6.48
C ALA A 139 -4.33 3.08 -5.14
N ARG A 140 -3.43 2.34 -4.49
CA ARG A 140 -3.65 1.80 -3.13
C ARG A 140 -4.01 2.89 -2.11
N TYR A 141 -3.53 4.11 -2.29
CA TYR A 141 -3.79 5.23 -1.40
C TYR A 141 -4.85 6.21 -1.93
N GLY A 142 -5.64 5.78 -2.92
CA GLY A 142 -6.86 6.48 -3.34
C GLY A 142 -6.70 7.41 -4.54
N THR A 143 -5.54 7.44 -5.20
CA THR A 143 -5.43 8.13 -6.49
C THR A 143 -6.10 7.31 -7.60
N SER A 144 -6.49 7.96 -8.70
CA SER A 144 -7.09 7.31 -9.87
C SER A 144 -6.07 6.87 -10.93
N PHE A 145 -4.78 6.85 -10.59
CA PHE A 145 -3.74 6.56 -11.56
C PHE A 145 -3.69 5.06 -11.90
N ASP A 146 -3.66 4.80 -13.19
CA ASP A 146 -3.17 3.56 -13.78
C ASP A 146 -1.80 3.80 -14.45
N PRO A 147 -1.08 2.77 -14.91
CA PRO A 147 0.23 2.94 -15.56
C PRO A 147 0.23 3.94 -16.72
N GLY A 148 -0.78 3.93 -17.59
CA GLY A 148 -0.84 4.82 -18.76
C GLY A 148 -1.10 6.28 -18.38
N THR A 149 -2.09 6.53 -17.52
CA THR A 149 -2.44 7.86 -17.02
C THR A 149 -1.35 8.46 -16.14
N LEU A 150 -0.70 7.64 -15.30
CA LEU A 150 0.46 8.08 -14.51
C LEU A 150 1.60 8.46 -15.44
N ASN A 151 1.86 7.65 -16.46
CA ASN A 151 2.92 7.93 -17.40
C ASN A 151 2.71 9.25 -18.16
N ASN A 152 1.49 9.47 -18.64
CA ASN A 152 1.13 10.73 -19.29
C ASN A 152 1.44 11.90 -18.36
N ALA A 153 0.95 11.87 -17.10
CA ALA A 153 1.22 12.94 -16.13
C ALA A 153 2.72 13.14 -15.84
N MET A 154 3.51 12.06 -15.76
CA MET A 154 4.95 12.15 -15.55
C MET A 154 5.70 12.80 -16.71
N THR A 155 5.22 12.61 -17.94
CA THR A 155 5.87 13.16 -19.15
C THR A 155 5.38 14.56 -19.51
N SER A 156 4.15 14.94 -19.13
CA SER A 156 3.58 16.25 -19.41
C SER A 156 3.74 17.27 -18.27
N ASP A 157 3.55 16.84 -17.03
CA ASP A 157 3.24 17.77 -15.93
C ASP A 157 4.15 17.66 -14.71
N ILE A 158 4.71 16.47 -14.43
CA ILE A 158 5.33 16.15 -13.13
C ILE A 158 6.86 15.96 -13.20
N ASP A 159 7.45 15.86 -14.40
CA ASP A 159 8.87 15.51 -14.59
C ASP A 159 9.23 14.24 -13.78
N GLY A 160 8.55 13.13 -14.09
CA GLY A 160 8.60 11.90 -13.29
C GLY A 160 9.78 10.97 -13.56
N TYR A 161 10.65 11.30 -14.53
CA TYR A 161 11.74 10.45 -15.00
C TYR A 161 13.11 11.10 -14.83
N THR A 162 14.14 10.28 -14.59
CA THR A 162 15.54 10.71 -14.70
C THR A 162 15.95 10.82 -16.17
N GLU A 163 17.13 11.39 -16.45
CA GLU A 163 17.68 11.47 -17.81
C GLU A 163 17.91 10.08 -18.43
N ASP A 164 18.13 9.06 -17.59
CA ASP A 164 18.29 7.65 -17.99
C ASP A 164 16.94 6.91 -18.18
N GLY A 165 15.81 7.59 -17.92
CA GLY A 165 14.45 7.05 -18.03
C GLY A 165 14.01 6.18 -16.85
N ASP A 166 14.71 6.26 -15.72
CA ASP A 166 14.24 5.63 -14.49
C ASP A 166 13.13 6.49 -13.86
N VAL A 167 12.11 5.85 -13.28
CA VAL A 167 11.10 6.59 -12.50
C VAL A 167 11.76 7.20 -11.26
N LYS A 168 11.58 8.51 -11.06
CA LYS A 168 12.06 9.21 -9.86
C LYS A 168 11.37 8.64 -8.62
N LEU A 169 12.18 8.24 -7.63
CA LEU A 169 11.69 7.53 -6.45
C LEU A 169 10.76 8.38 -5.58
N GLN A 170 10.93 9.70 -5.61
CA GLN A 170 10.13 10.71 -4.90
C GLN A 170 8.83 11.06 -5.62
N LEU A 171 8.47 10.38 -6.72
CA LEU A 171 7.25 10.64 -7.47
C LEU A 171 5.99 10.68 -6.58
N PRO A 172 5.77 9.75 -5.63
CA PRO A 172 4.59 9.82 -4.77
C PRO A 172 4.52 11.06 -3.88
N ASP A 173 5.66 11.56 -3.41
CA ASP A 173 5.77 12.79 -2.62
C ASP A 173 5.25 13.99 -3.42
N VAL A 174 5.62 14.07 -4.70
CA VAL A 174 5.20 15.16 -5.60
C VAL A 174 3.72 15.03 -5.93
N VAL A 175 3.29 13.85 -6.37
CA VAL A 175 1.92 13.58 -6.83
C VAL A 175 0.90 13.82 -5.70
N THR A 176 1.25 13.48 -4.46
CA THR A 176 0.30 13.49 -3.34
C THR A 176 0.51 14.66 -2.38
N GLY A 177 1.37 15.62 -2.72
CA GLY A 177 1.69 16.72 -1.81
C GLY A 177 2.23 16.21 -0.47
N THR A 178 3.09 15.20 -0.50
CA THR A 178 3.76 14.54 0.63
C THR A 178 2.88 13.67 1.53
N GLN A 179 1.63 13.39 1.15
CA GLN A 179 0.81 12.41 1.87
C GLN A 179 1.45 11.02 1.85
N ILE A 180 2.03 10.63 0.72
CA ILE A 180 2.82 9.41 0.57
C ILE A 180 4.28 9.85 0.43
N LYS A 181 5.16 9.38 1.31
CA LYS A 181 6.59 9.71 1.28
C LYS A 181 7.45 8.51 0.97
N TYR A 182 8.37 8.69 0.04
CA TYR A 182 9.48 7.79 -0.15
C TYR A 182 10.43 7.85 1.07
N ILE A 183 10.80 6.69 1.60
CA ILE A 183 11.77 6.59 2.70
C ILE A 183 13.09 6.07 2.14
N GLU A 184 14.10 6.94 2.19
CA GLU A 184 15.47 6.60 1.80
C GLU A 184 16.24 6.03 3.00
N ASP A 185 16.85 4.86 2.81
CA ASP A 185 17.75 4.25 3.79
C ASP A 185 18.84 3.47 3.05
N SER A 186 20.10 3.69 3.45
CA SER A 186 21.24 2.93 2.94
C SER A 186 21.12 1.42 3.15
N ALA A 187 20.40 0.97 4.19
CA ALA A 187 20.12 -0.45 4.43
C ALA A 187 19.25 -1.08 3.32
N TYR A 188 18.59 -0.27 2.50
CA TYR A 188 17.74 -0.70 1.40
C TYR A 188 18.47 -0.76 0.05
N GLU A 189 19.78 -0.48 0.02
CA GLU A 189 20.60 -0.46 -1.20
C GLU A 189 21.57 -1.65 -1.26
N GLY A 190 21.11 -2.75 -1.83
CA GLY A 190 21.97 -3.84 -2.28
C GLY A 190 22.46 -3.65 -3.72
N ASP A 191 23.27 -4.61 -4.18
CA ASP A 191 23.92 -4.60 -5.48
C ASP A 191 23.99 -6.03 -6.03
N PHE A 192 23.25 -6.28 -7.11
CA PHE A 192 23.21 -7.57 -7.78
C PHE A 192 24.58 -8.02 -8.31
N ASN A 193 25.32 -7.12 -8.95
CA ASN A 193 26.62 -7.44 -9.56
C ASN A 193 27.66 -7.81 -8.51
N ARG A 194 27.55 -7.21 -7.33
CA ARG A 194 28.41 -7.50 -6.17
C ARG A 194 27.85 -8.57 -5.24
N LYS A 195 26.68 -9.14 -5.57
CA LYS A 195 25.94 -10.13 -4.76
C LYS A 195 25.63 -9.65 -3.34
N ILE A 196 25.37 -8.35 -3.19
CA ILE A 196 24.94 -7.73 -1.93
C ILE A 196 23.42 -7.74 -1.91
N THR A 197 22.82 -8.60 -1.09
CA THR A 197 21.36 -8.74 -0.95
C THR A 197 20.85 -7.90 0.22
N VAL A 198 19.56 -7.57 0.19
CA VAL A 198 18.87 -6.86 1.28
C VAL A 198 18.01 -7.85 2.08
N PRO A 199 18.06 -7.84 3.43
CA PRO A 199 17.20 -8.71 4.24
C PRO A 199 15.71 -8.39 4.04
N LYS A 200 14.91 -9.38 3.65
CA LYS A 200 13.46 -9.22 3.45
C LYS A 200 12.71 -8.77 4.71
N SER A 201 13.22 -9.14 5.89
CA SER A 201 12.65 -8.77 7.18
C SER A 201 12.59 -7.26 7.43
N LEU A 202 13.40 -6.46 6.71
CA LEU A 202 13.33 -5.00 6.77
C LEU A 202 11.96 -4.45 6.30
N MET A 203 11.19 -5.23 5.55
CA MET A 203 9.85 -4.84 5.12
C MET A 203 8.75 -5.09 6.16
N ASP A 204 9.01 -5.93 7.17
CA ASP A 204 7.96 -6.46 8.05
C ASP A 204 7.21 -5.35 8.81
N ASP A 205 7.90 -4.29 9.20
CA ASP A 205 7.28 -3.16 9.93
C ASP A 205 6.35 -2.32 9.05
N TYR A 206 6.58 -2.27 7.74
CA TYR A 206 5.68 -1.63 6.79
C TYR A 206 4.36 -2.40 6.68
N PHE A 207 4.42 -3.73 6.65
CA PHE A 207 3.21 -4.57 6.56
C PHE A 207 2.36 -4.53 7.83
N LYS A 208 2.97 -4.36 9.00
CA LYS A 208 2.23 -4.10 10.26
C LYS A 208 1.41 -2.81 10.20
N LYS A 209 1.80 -1.87 9.34
CA LYS A 209 1.11 -0.58 9.11
C LYS A 209 0.29 -0.57 7.82
N CYS A 210 0.06 -1.71 7.17
CA CYS A 210 -0.62 -1.83 5.88
C CYS A 210 0.03 -1.05 4.73
N MET A 211 1.35 -0.93 4.76
CA MET A 211 2.12 -0.23 3.73
C MET A 211 2.77 -1.26 2.80
N PRO A 212 2.35 -1.35 1.52
CA PRO A 212 3.08 -2.14 0.54
C PRO A 212 4.45 -1.53 0.22
N VAL A 213 5.35 -2.36 -0.25
CA VAL A 213 6.75 -2.00 -0.52
C VAL A 213 7.14 -2.45 -1.92
N ILE A 214 7.81 -1.61 -2.69
CA ILE A 214 8.38 -2.02 -3.98
C ILE A 214 9.75 -2.64 -3.73
N VAL A 215 10.08 -3.76 -4.38
CA VAL A 215 11.40 -4.40 -4.28
C VAL A 215 12.00 -4.73 -5.63
N GLN A 216 13.33 -4.71 -5.69
CA GLN A 216 14.08 -5.17 -6.85
C GLN A 216 14.48 -6.63 -6.68
N VAL A 217 14.18 -7.44 -7.70
CA VAL A 217 14.45 -8.88 -7.76
C VAL A 217 15.19 -9.23 -9.04
N TYR A 218 15.83 -10.40 -9.08
CA TYR A 218 16.42 -10.94 -10.30
C TYR A 218 15.52 -12.04 -10.88
N ASN A 219 15.07 -11.86 -12.12
CA ASN A 219 14.34 -12.89 -12.84
C ASN A 219 15.33 -13.84 -13.53
N SER A 220 15.44 -15.06 -13.03
CA SER A 220 16.37 -16.07 -13.54
C SER A 220 15.98 -16.64 -14.91
N LEU A 221 14.72 -16.50 -15.33
CA LEU A 221 14.22 -16.95 -16.64
C LEU A 221 14.61 -15.95 -17.74
N THR A 222 14.39 -14.66 -17.51
CA THR A 222 14.71 -13.60 -18.47
C THR A 222 16.11 -13.01 -18.31
N LYS A 223 16.84 -13.44 -17.27
CA LYS A 223 18.19 -12.98 -16.91
C LYS A 223 18.27 -11.47 -16.71
N SER A 224 17.23 -10.86 -16.16
CA SER A 224 17.12 -9.42 -15.98
C SER A 224 16.69 -9.04 -14.57
N MET A 225 17.08 -7.84 -14.14
CA MET A 225 16.48 -7.23 -12.95
C MET A 225 15.01 -6.88 -13.24
N HIS A 226 14.18 -6.95 -12.20
CA HIS A 226 12.76 -6.69 -12.24
C HIS A 226 12.32 -5.99 -10.96
N TRP A 227 11.19 -5.28 -11.01
CA TRP A 227 10.58 -4.63 -9.85
C TRP A 227 9.19 -5.19 -9.61
N VAL A 228 8.85 -5.46 -8.36
CA VAL A 228 7.51 -5.95 -7.94
C VAL A 228 7.02 -5.20 -6.72
N VAL A 229 5.70 -5.10 -6.53
CA VAL A 229 5.13 -4.65 -5.26
C VAL A 229 4.94 -5.85 -4.35
N VAL A 230 5.51 -5.80 -3.16
CA VAL A 230 5.21 -6.69 -2.05
C VAL A 230 4.01 -6.14 -1.30
N THR A 231 2.94 -6.92 -1.25
CA THR A 231 1.63 -6.48 -0.73
C THR A 231 1.41 -6.88 0.73
N GLY A 232 2.18 -7.82 1.24
CA GLY A 232 2.08 -8.27 2.63
C GLY A 232 2.96 -9.47 2.94
N LYS A 233 2.90 -9.90 4.20
CA LYS A 233 3.57 -11.09 4.72
C LYS A 233 2.54 -12.21 4.96
N ASN A 234 2.86 -13.42 4.54
CA ASN A 234 2.03 -14.61 4.73
C ASN A 234 2.90 -15.79 5.21
N GLY A 235 2.91 -16.02 6.53
CA GLY A 235 3.83 -16.95 7.17
C GLY A 235 5.29 -16.50 6.99
N ASP A 236 6.11 -17.38 6.44
CA ASP A 236 7.54 -17.14 6.19
C ASP A 236 7.82 -16.53 4.79
N ASP A 237 6.76 -16.25 4.02
CA ASP A 237 6.87 -15.69 2.67
C ASP A 237 6.08 -14.38 2.54
N TYR A 238 6.20 -13.76 1.37
CA TYR A 238 5.57 -12.48 1.07
C TYR A 238 4.71 -12.60 -0.19
N THR A 239 3.52 -12.01 -0.14
CA THR A 239 2.64 -11.88 -1.30
C THR A 239 3.10 -10.72 -2.16
N ILE A 240 3.02 -10.87 -3.48
CA ILE A 240 3.40 -9.83 -4.43
C ILE A 240 2.31 -9.59 -5.47
N ASN A 241 2.26 -8.35 -5.93
CA ASN A 241 1.65 -7.98 -7.19
C ASN A 241 2.77 -7.78 -8.21
N ASP A 242 2.87 -8.68 -9.18
CA ASP A 242 3.92 -8.64 -10.19
C ASP A 242 3.43 -7.96 -11.49
N PRO A 243 4.04 -6.85 -11.92
CA PRO A 243 3.58 -6.15 -13.11
C PRO A 243 3.92 -6.88 -14.42
N GLY A 244 4.96 -7.71 -14.45
CA GLY A 244 5.47 -8.35 -15.67
C GLY A 244 5.11 -9.82 -15.81
N TYR A 245 4.82 -10.51 -14.70
CA TYR A 245 4.67 -11.96 -14.67
C TYR A 245 3.44 -12.39 -13.86
N ARG A 246 2.29 -12.48 -14.53
CA ARG A 246 0.97 -12.76 -13.92
C ARG A 246 0.90 -14.01 -13.03
N ALA A 247 1.72 -15.02 -13.31
CA ALA A 247 1.77 -16.26 -12.53
C ALA A 247 2.58 -16.13 -11.23
N ASN A 248 3.31 -15.03 -11.05
CA ASN A 248 4.12 -14.79 -9.86
C ASN A 248 3.29 -14.02 -8.83
N THR A 249 2.98 -14.69 -7.72
CA THR A 249 2.19 -14.13 -6.61
C THR A 249 2.94 -14.19 -5.28
N ARG A 250 4.15 -14.78 -5.27
CA ARG A 250 5.00 -14.93 -4.09
C ARG A 250 6.42 -14.46 -4.35
N LEU A 251 7.00 -13.74 -3.39
CA LEU A 251 8.37 -13.24 -3.50
C LEU A 251 9.40 -14.38 -3.53
N SER A 252 9.12 -15.50 -2.87
CA SER A 252 9.94 -16.72 -2.94
C SER A 252 10.19 -17.24 -4.35
N GLN A 253 9.36 -16.91 -5.34
CA GLN A 253 9.56 -17.29 -6.74
C GLN A 253 10.80 -16.62 -7.38
N TYR A 254 11.31 -15.54 -6.80
CA TYR A 254 12.50 -14.83 -7.28
C TYR A 254 13.78 -15.11 -6.48
N GLY A 255 13.66 -15.59 -5.24
CA GLY A 255 14.80 -15.75 -4.33
C GLY A 255 15.13 -14.45 -3.60
N ASP A 256 16.37 -13.96 -3.74
CA ASP A 256 16.85 -12.78 -3.02
C ASP A 256 16.29 -11.48 -3.56
N ILE A 257 16.31 -10.45 -2.70
CA ILE A 257 16.01 -9.08 -3.09
C ILE A 257 17.27 -8.22 -2.99
N TYR A 258 17.34 -7.21 -3.83
CA TYR A 258 18.52 -6.35 -3.94
C TYR A 258 18.24 -4.91 -3.56
N LYS A 259 16.98 -4.46 -3.63
CA LYS A 259 16.60 -3.11 -3.22
C LYS A 259 15.21 -3.09 -2.61
N ILE A 260 14.99 -2.20 -1.65
CA ILE A 260 13.67 -1.92 -1.05
C ILE A 260 13.32 -0.46 -1.31
N ARG A 261 12.08 -0.20 -1.72
CA ARG A 261 11.51 1.12 -1.97
C ARG A 261 10.18 1.22 -1.22
N PRO A 262 10.21 1.61 0.05
CA PRO A 262 9.02 1.78 0.86
C PRO A 262 8.39 3.17 0.67
N TYR A 263 7.07 3.22 0.78
CA TYR A 263 6.26 4.42 0.65
C TYR A 263 5.31 4.55 1.84
N GLU A 264 5.62 5.49 2.74
CA GLU A 264 4.89 5.70 3.98
C GLU A 264 3.75 6.71 3.78
N ASN A 265 2.50 6.26 3.96
CA ASN A 265 1.36 7.16 4.06
C ASN A 265 1.33 7.82 5.45
N GLN A 266 1.45 9.15 5.47
CA GLN A 266 1.47 9.96 6.70
C GLN A 266 0.15 9.89 7.50
N THR A 267 -0.94 9.44 6.87
CA THR A 267 -2.25 9.24 7.52
C THR A 267 -2.50 7.82 8.01
N GLY A 268 -1.54 6.90 7.80
CA GLY A 268 -1.69 5.47 8.10
C GLY A 268 -2.07 4.63 6.88
N GLY A 269 -1.80 3.33 6.92
CA GLY A 269 -2.09 2.44 5.79
C GLY A 269 -3.48 1.79 5.84
N CYS A 270 -4.16 1.79 6.99
CA CYS A 270 -5.58 1.42 7.06
C CYS A 270 -6.45 2.60 6.65
N GLN A 271 -7.34 2.36 5.70
CA GLN A 271 -8.42 3.28 5.31
C GLN A 271 -9.75 2.55 5.43
#